data_AF-A0A7L2S0E5-F1
#
_entry.id   AF-A0A7L2S0E5-F1
#
_cell.length_a   1.000
_cell.length_b   1.000
_cell.length_c   1.000
_cell.angle_alpha   90.00
_cell.angle_beta   90.00
_cell.angle_gamma   90.00
#
_symmetry.space_group_name_H-M   'P 1'
#
loop_
_entity.id
_entity.type
_entity.pdbx_description
1 polymer ?
#
loop_
_entity_poly.entity_id
_entity_poly.type
_entity_poly.pdbx_seq_one_letter_code
_entity_poly.pdbx_strand_id
1 'polypeptide(L)'
;IPACLDTELTEFPLRMRDWLKNVLITLYERDEDNNLLTEKQKLKVKKIHENEKRLEAGDHTVELLARDFEKNYNMYIFPVHWQFGQLDQHPIDGYLSHTELAPLRAPLIPMEHCTTRFFEACDLDNDKYIALEEWASCFGIKE
;
A
#
# COMPACT_ATOMS: atom_id res chain seq x y z
N ILE A 1 -0.91 14.60 -16.85
CA ILE A 1 -0.20 13.53 -16.12
C ILE A 1 0.89 13.03 -17.07
N PRO A 2 2.18 13.04 -16.67
CA PRO A 2 3.24 12.50 -17.50
C PRO A 2 3.04 11.00 -17.74
N ALA A 3 3.60 10.47 -18.83
CA ALA A 3 3.56 9.02 -19.07
C ALA A 3 4.44 8.30 -18.03
N CYS A 4 3.95 7.17 -17.50
CA CYS A 4 4.72 6.30 -16.61
C CYS A 4 5.72 5.47 -17.41
N LEU A 5 7.01 5.63 -17.14
CA LEU A 5 8.09 4.87 -17.77
C LEU A 5 8.15 3.44 -17.22
N ASP A 6 8.71 2.51 -18.00
CA ASP A 6 8.86 1.11 -17.58
C ASP A 6 9.71 0.98 -16.31
N THR A 7 10.75 1.79 -16.18
CA THR A 7 11.60 1.84 -14.98
C THR A 7 10.80 2.30 -13.76
N GLU A 8 9.98 3.34 -13.90
CA GLU A 8 9.13 3.83 -12.80
C GLU A 8 8.10 2.78 -12.39
N LEU A 9 7.51 2.08 -13.36
CA LEU A 9 6.54 1.02 -13.11
C LEU A 9 7.14 -0.13 -12.28
N THR A 10 8.41 -0.48 -12.53
CA THR A 10 9.10 -1.51 -11.72
C THR A 10 9.41 -1.07 -10.30
N GLU A 11 9.60 0.23 -10.07
CA GLU A 11 9.86 0.80 -8.73
C GLU A 11 8.58 1.08 -7.94
N PHE A 12 7.48 1.37 -8.63
CA PHE A 12 6.19 1.76 -8.07
C PHE A 12 5.73 0.87 -6.90
N PRO A 13 5.64 -0.48 -7.03
CA PRO A 13 5.16 -1.32 -5.93
C PRO A 13 6.05 -1.25 -4.68
N LEU A 14 7.35 -1.01 -4.83
CA LEU A 14 8.29 -0.90 -3.71
C LEU A 14 8.05 0.41 -2.95
N ARG A 15 7.93 1.51 -3.69
CA ARG A 15 7.69 2.86 -3.13
C ARG A 15 6.31 2.95 -2.49
N MET A 16 5.28 2.45 -3.17
CA MET A 16 3.92 2.44 -2.66
C MET A 16 3.81 1.60 -1.38
N ARG A 17 4.40 0.42 -1.33
CA ARG A 17 4.35 -0.44 -0.13
C ARG A 17 5.03 0.18 1.08
N ASP A 18 6.18 0.85 0.90
CA ASP A 18 6.82 1.62 1.97
C ASP A 18 5.94 2.81 2.41
N TRP A 19 5.36 3.52 1.46
CA TRP A 19 4.43 4.62 1.73
C TRP A 19 3.22 4.16 2.55
N LEU A 20 2.59 3.03 2.20
CA LEU A 20 1.45 2.48 2.96
C LEU A 20 1.82 2.16 4.41
N LYS A 21 2.99 1.54 4.63
CA LYS A 21 3.51 1.28 5.98
C LYS A 21 3.65 2.59 6.75
N ASN A 22 4.27 3.60 6.16
CA ASN A 22 4.54 4.88 6.83
C ASN A 22 3.27 5.70 7.09
N VAL A 23 2.31 5.72 6.16
CA VAL A 23 0.98 6.31 6.38
C VAL A 23 0.30 5.68 7.60
N LEU A 24 0.30 4.34 7.67
CA LEU A 24 -0.34 3.64 8.76
C LEU A 24 0.33 3.91 10.12
N ILE A 25 1.66 4.04 10.13
CA ILE A 25 2.42 4.46 11.32
C ILE A 25 2.03 5.88 11.75
N THR A 26 1.97 6.83 10.81
CA THR A 26 1.56 8.21 11.11
C THR A 26 0.11 8.29 11.61
N LEU A 27 -0.80 7.47 11.06
CA LEU A 27 -2.17 7.38 11.58
C LEU A 27 -2.19 6.87 13.01
N TYR A 28 -1.39 5.85 13.34
CA TYR A 28 -1.27 5.32 14.69
C TYR A 28 -0.71 6.35 15.68
N GLU A 29 0.30 7.13 15.30
CA GLU A 29 0.89 8.17 16.14
C GLU A 29 -0.05 9.36 16.38
N ARG A 30 -0.97 9.62 15.44
CA ARG A 30 -1.95 10.71 15.50
C ARG A 30 -3.32 10.31 16.07
N ASP A 31 -3.54 9.02 16.28
CA ASP A 31 -4.83 8.50 16.76
C ASP A 31 -5.07 8.91 18.21
N GLU A 32 -6.14 9.67 18.44
CA GLU A 32 -6.64 10.06 19.75
C GLU A 32 -8.01 9.42 19.96
N ASP A 33 -8.17 8.64 21.02
CA ASP A 33 -9.43 7.96 21.36
C ASP A 33 -10.05 7.15 20.20
N ASN A 34 -9.23 6.46 19.40
CA ASN A 34 -9.67 5.55 18.32
C ASN A 34 -10.43 6.22 17.17
N ASN A 35 -10.19 7.51 16.95
CA ASN A 35 -10.83 8.26 15.88
C ASN A 35 -10.31 7.94 14.47
N LEU A 36 -9.12 7.34 14.33
CA LEU A 36 -8.51 6.98 13.04
C LEU A 36 -8.37 5.47 12.87
N LEU A 37 -8.07 4.75 13.95
CA LEU A 37 -7.84 3.31 13.95
C LEU A 37 -8.65 2.63 15.05
N THR A 38 -9.31 1.52 14.69
CA THR A 38 -9.94 0.64 15.68
C THR A 38 -8.90 0.02 16.62
N GLU A 39 -9.32 -0.39 17.82
CA GLU A 39 -8.47 -1.06 18.81
C GLU A 39 -7.67 -2.24 18.23
N LYS A 40 -8.33 -3.06 17.40
CA LYS A 40 -7.69 -4.21 16.74
C LYS A 40 -6.63 -3.77 15.72
N GLN A 41 -6.87 -2.69 14.98
CA GLN A 41 -5.90 -2.14 14.04
C GLN A 41 -4.72 -1.54 14.80
N LYS A 42 -4.96 -0.73 15.85
CA LYS A 42 -3.90 -0.16 16.71
C LYS A 42 -2.96 -1.21 17.26
N LEU A 43 -3.47 -2.33 17.76
CA LEU A 43 -2.62 -3.41 18.28
C LEU A 43 -1.70 -4.02 17.20
N LYS A 44 -2.16 -4.09 15.95
CA LYS A 44 -1.34 -4.55 14.82
C LYS A 44 -0.29 -3.51 14.45
N VAL A 45 -0.66 -2.22 14.35
CA VAL A 45 0.28 -1.15 13.99
C VAL A 45 1.31 -0.92 15.08
N LYS A 46 0.94 -1.01 16.36
CA LYS A 46 1.85 -0.92 17.51
C LYS A 46 3.03 -1.88 17.39
N LYS A 47 2.78 -3.14 16.98
CA LYS A 47 3.83 -4.14 16.77
C LYS A 47 4.80 -3.78 15.65
N ILE A 48 4.33 -3.03 14.65
CA ILE A 48 5.18 -2.52 13.57
C ILE A 48 5.98 -1.32 14.08
N HIS A 49 5.30 -0.37 14.74
CA HIS A 49 5.87 0.87 15.27
C HIS A 49 7.03 0.63 16.24
N GLU A 50 6.83 -0.25 17.21
CA GLU A 50 7.80 -0.57 18.28
C GLU A 50 8.92 -1.52 17.80
N ASN A 51 8.91 -1.96 16.53
CA ASN A 51 9.92 -2.89 16.04
C ASN A 51 11.24 -2.17 15.74
N GLU A 52 12.31 -2.52 16.45
CA GLU A 52 13.66 -1.93 16.25
C GLU A 52 14.22 -2.12 14.83
N LYS A 53 13.74 -3.12 14.08
CA LYS A 53 14.16 -3.38 12.70
C LYS A 53 13.33 -2.65 11.65
N ARG A 54 12.32 -1.89 12.06
CA ARG A 54 11.49 -1.09 11.15
C ARG A 54 12.36 -0.06 10.45
N LEU A 55 12.33 -0.06 9.12
CA LEU A 55 12.88 1.04 8.34
C LEU A 55 12.02 2.29 8.54
N GLU A 56 12.61 3.35 9.11
CA GLU A 56 11.97 4.66 9.30
C GLU A 56 11.63 5.34 7.97
N ALA A 57 10.71 6.30 7.99
CA ALA A 57 10.36 7.07 6.81
C ALA A 57 11.54 7.93 6.33
N GLY A 58 11.76 7.97 5.02
CA GLY A 58 12.86 8.72 4.42
C GLY A 58 12.96 8.50 2.92
N ASP A 59 13.87 9.23 2.27
CA ASP A 59 14.18 9.03 0.86
C ASP A 59 15.17 7.86 0.71
N HIS A 60 14.62 6.67 0.48
CA HIS A 60 15.38 5.43 0.41
C HIS A 60 15.59 4.98 -1.04
N THR A 61 16.74 4.36 -1.30
CA THR A 61 16.98 3.73 -2.60
C THR A 61 16.09 2.50 -2.79
N VAL A 62 15.79 2.18 -4.03
CA VAL A 62 14.92 1.05 -4.40
C VAL A 62 15.50 -0.28 -3.90
N GLU A 63 16.82 -0.43 -3.93
CA GLU A 63 17.52 -1.62 -3.43
C GLU A 63 17.36 -1.80 -1.92
N LEU A 64 17.38 -0.69 -1.17
CA LEU A 64 17.13 -0.74 0.27
C LEU A 64 15.68 -1.13 0.56
N LEU A 65 14.70 -0.56 -0.16
CA LEU A 65 13.29 -0.91 -0.03
C LEU A 65 13.02 -2.38 -0.37
N ALA A 66 13.67 -2.91 -1.41
CA ALA A 66 13.58 -4.32 -1.78
C ALA A 66 14.13 -5.22 -0.67
N ARG A 67 15.34 -4.91 -0.18
CA ARG A 67 15.99 -5.68 0.90
C ARG A 67 15.19 -5.62 2.21
N ASP A 68 14.62 -4.47 2.54
CA ASP A 68 13.80 -4.31 3.72
C ASP A 68 12.54 -5.17 3.63
N PHE A 69 11.85 -5.17 2.48
CA PHE A 69 10.69 -6.03 2.25
C PHE A 69 11.02 -7.51 2.42
N GLU A 70 12.16 -7.98 1.91
CA GLU A 70 12.59 -9.37 2.08
C GLU A 70 12.87 -9.74 3.56
N LYS A 71 13.52 -8.84 4.31
CA LYS A 71 13.94 -9.12 5.70
C LYS A 71 12.84 -8.88 6.72
N ASN A 72 11.93 -7.95 6.43
CA ASN A 72 10.88 -7.48 7.33
C ASN A 72 9.48 -7.69 6.74
N TYR A 73 9.32 -8.66 5.84
CA TYR A 73 8.08 -9.00 5.11
C TYR A 73 6.79 -8.91 5.94
N ASN A 74 6.79 -9.48 7.15
CA ASN A 74 5.60 -9.49 8.02
C ASN A 74 5.08 -8.10 8.40
N MET A 75 5.94 -7.06 8.39
CA MET A 75 5.54 -5.69 8.68
C MET A 75 4.72 -5.05 7.54
N TYR A 76 4.75 -5.64 6.35
CA TYR A 76 4.09 -5.12 5.16
C TYR A 76 2.74 -5.78 4.86
N ILE A 77 2.50 -6.98 5.39
CA ILE A 77 1.24 -7.71 5.19
C ILE A 77 0.05 -6.86 5.65
N PHE A 78 0.10 -6.33 6.86
CA PHE A 78 -1.03 -5.59 7.41
C PHE A 78 -1.28 -4.23 6.73
N PRO A 79 -0.26 -3.37 6.47
CA PRO A 79 -0.46 -2.14 5.69
C PRO A 79 -1.11 -2.36 4.32
N VAL A 80 -0.67 -3.38 3.58
CA VAL A 80 -1.22 -3.70 2.25
C VAL A 80 -2.70 -4.09 2.35
N HIS A 81 -3.07 -4.99 3.27
CA HIS A 81 -4.47 -5.38 3.46
C HIS A 81 -5.34 -4.26 4.01
N TRP A 82 -4.80 -3.46 4.94
CA TRP A 82 -5.51 -2.34 5.53
C TRP A 82 -5.92 -1.33 4.46
N GLN A 83 -4.99 -1.00 3.55
CA GLN A 83 -5.27 -0.05 2.47
C GLN A 83 -6.38 -0.54 1.55
N PHE A 84 -6.40 -1.82 1.18
CA PHE A 84 -7.48 -2.38 0.37
C PHE A 84 -8.84 -2.10 1.00
N GLY A 85 -9.00 -2.43 2.28
CA GLY A 85 -10.25 -2.18 3.01
C GLY A 85 -10.58 -0.71 3.24
N GLN A 86 -9.63 0.23 3.09
CA GLN A 86 -9.93 1.67 3.08
C GLN A 86 -10.50 2.14 1.74
N LEU A 87 -10.16 1.47 0.64
CA LEU A 87 -10.58 1.84 -0.70
C LEU A 87 -11.91 1.17 -1.08
N ASP A 88 -12.07 -0.10 -0.72
CA ASP A 88 -13.28 -0.93 -0.93
C ASP A 88 -14.41 -0.41 -0.04
N GLN A 89 -15.21 0.53 -0.56
CA GLN A 89 -16.24 1.26 0.18
C GLN A 89 -17.48 1.58 -0.66
N HIS A 90 -17.40 1.51 -2.00
CA HIS A 90 -18.44 2.00 -2.91
C HIS A 90 -18.78 1.00 -4.03
N PRO A 91 -19.40 -0.15 -3.70
CA PRO A 91 -19.75 -0.64 -2.37
C PRO A 91 -18.61 -1.45 -1.74
N ILE A 92 -18.82 -1.96 -0.51
CA ILE A 92 -17.94 -2.98 0.06
C ILE A 92 -18.29 -4.32 -0.61
N ASP A 93 -17.56 -4.69 -1.66
CA ASP A 93 -17.80 -5.92 -2.42
C ASP A 93 -16.54 -6.80 -2.60
N GLY A 94 -15.39 -6.38 -2.07
CA GLY A 94 -14.15 -7.13 -2.18
C GLY A 94 -13.40 -6.90 -3.50
N TYR A 95 -13.77 -5.84 -4.23
CA TYR A 95 -13.15 -5.42 -5.47
C TYR A 95 -12.87 -3.91 -5.44
N LEU A 96 -11.79 -3.47 -6.09
CA LEU A 96 -11.51 -2.04 -6.25
C LEU A 96 -11.81 -1.61 -7.68
N SER A 97 -12.80 -0.75 -7.84
CA SER A 97 -13.08 -0.08 -9.10
C SER A 97 -12.03 0.99 -9.44
N HIS A 98 -12.00 1.44 -10.70
CA HIS A 98 -11.18 2.59 -11.10
C HIS A 98 -11.46 3.85 -10.25
N THR A 99 -12.72 4.03 -9.80
CA THR A 99 -13.12 5.16 -8.97
C THR A 99 -12.59 5.04 -7.55
N GLU A 100 -12.62 3.84 -6.96
CA GLU A 100 -12.10 3.61 -5.60
C GLU A 100 -10.58 3.71 -5.54
N LEU A 101 -9.88 3.47 -6.66
CA LEU A 101 -8.44 3.72 -6.77
C LEU A 101 -8.07 5.20 -6.92
N ALA A 102 -9.04 6.12 -7.08
CA ALA A 102 -8.77 7.54 -7.27
C ALA A 102 -7.89 8.20 -6.17
N PRO A 103 -8.02 7.86 -4.86
CA PRO A 103 -7.14 8.40 -3.82
C PRO A 103 -5.66 8.08 -4.07
N LEU A 104 -5.35 6.96 -4.74
CA LEU A 104 -3.98 6.57 -5.10
C LEU A 104 -3.43 7.31 -6.32
N ARG A 105 -4.22 8.20 -6.93
CA ARG A 105 -3.77 9.10 -8.01
C ARG A 105 -3.57 10.54 -7.52
N ALA A 106 -3.63 10.76 -6.20
CA ALA A 106 -3.43 12.07 -5.61
C ALA A 106 -1.94 12.48 -5.66
N PRO A 107 -1.60 13.79 -5.76
CA PRO A 107 -0.21 14.24 -5.89
C PRO A 107 0.73 13.91 -4.73
N LEU A 108 0.21 13.50 -3.58
CA LEU A 108 1.02 13.09 -2.41
C LEU A 108 1.49 11.62 -2.50
N ILE A 109 0.96 10.87 -3.46
CA ILE A 109 1.30 9.47 -3.66
C ILE A 109 2.62 9.41 -4.44
N PRO A 110 3.58 8.57 -4.03
CA PRO A 110 4.82 8.42 -4.78
C PRO A 110 4.52 7.84 -6.18
N MET A 111 4.98 8.54 -7.23
CA MET A 111 4.81 8.13 -8.62
C MET A 111 3.33 7.90 -8.99
N GLU A 112 2.44 8.81 -8.58
CA GLU A 112 0.99 8.71 -8.76
C GLU A 112 0.57 8.59 -10.23
N HIS A 113 1.40 9.08 -11.16
CA HIS A 113 1.19 8.94 -12.59
C HIS A 113 1.31 7.48 -13.09
N CYS A 114 1.93 6.59 -12.31
CA CYS A 114 2.03 5.17 -12.59
C CYS A 114 0.85 4.34 -12.05
N THR A 115 0.03 4.89 -11.15
CA THR A 115 -1.04 4.16 -10.46
C THR A 115 -1.98 3.41 -11.42
N THR A 116 -2.51 4.08 -12.46
CA THR A 116 -3.41 3.43 -13.40
C THR A 116 -2.72 2.30 -14.17
N ARG A 117 -1.52 2.56 -14.71
CA ARG A 117 -0.76 1.58 -15.48
C ARG A 117 -0.37 0.36 -14.64
N PHE A 118 -0.06 0.58 -13.36
CA PHE A 118 0.25 -0.49 -12.42
C PHE A 118 -0.96 -1.38 -12.18
N PHE A 119 -2.12 -0.80 -11.83
CA PHE A 119 -3.30 -1.61 -11.56
C PHE A 119 -3.89 -2.27 -12.81
N GLU A 120 -3.72 -1.70 -14.00
CA GLU A 120 -4.02 -2.40 -15.27
C GLU A 120 -3.17 -3.67 -15.45
N ALA A 121 -1.95 -3.73 -14.92
CA ALA A 121 -1.12 -4.93 -14.92
C ALA A 121 -1.45 -5.90 -13.77
N CYS A 122 -2.17 -5.43 -12.76
CA CYS A 122 -2.65 -6.22 -11.61
C CYS A 122 -4.01 -6.89 -11.87
N ASP A 123 -4.80 -6.34 -12.78
CA ASP A 123 -6.06 -6.89 -13.31
C ASP A 123 -5.75 -8.14 -14.17
N LEU A 124 -5.57 -9.30 -13.52
CA LEU A 124 -5.08 -10.53 -14.13
C LEU A 124 -6.16 -11.20 -14.99
N ASP A 125 -7.42 -11.11 -14.56
CA ASP A 125 -8.56 -11.67 -15.30
C ASP A 125 -9.21 -10.66 -16.27
N ASN A 126 -8.74 -9.41 -16.28
CA ASN A 126 -9.14 -8.32 -17.17
C ASN A 126 -10.59 -7.83 -16.98
N ASP A 127 -11.17 -7.98 -15.79
CA ASP A 127 -12.54 -7.58 -15.47
C ASP A 127 -12.70 -6.08 -15.15
N LYS A 128 -11.58 -5.33 -15.10
CA LYS A 128 -11.48 -3.89 -14.76
C LYS A 128 -11.67 -3.54 -13.29
N TYR A 129 -11.68 -4.55 -12.44
CA TYR A 129 -11.62 -4.43 -11.00
C TYR A 129 -10.31 -5.03 -10.49
N ILE A 130 -9.96 -4.73 -9.24
CA ILE A 130 -8.83 -5.37 -8.57
C ILE A 130 -9.38 -6.12 -7.37
N ALA A 131 -9.37 -7.45 -7.44
CA ALA A 131 -9.71 -8.30 -6.31
C ALA A 131 -8.64 -8.22 -5.21
N LEU A 132 -9.00 -8.62 -3.98
CA LEU A 132 -8.04 -8.64 -2.86
C LEU A 132 -6.79 -9.49 -3.16
N GLU A 133 -6.97 -10.63 -3.84
CA GLU A 133 -5.88 -11.53 -4.21
C GLU A 133 -4.92 -10.87 -5.22
N GLU A 134 -5.47 -10.21 -6.24
CA GLU A 134 -4.70 -9.46 -7.24
C GLU A 134 -3.94 -8.30 -6.61
N TRP A 135 -4.61 -7.53 -5.76
CA TRP A 135 -4.00 -6.46 -4.97
C TRP A 135 -2.82 -6.96 -4.14
N ALA A 136 -3.04 -8.01 -3.34
CA ALA A 136 -2.02 -8.58 -2.47
C ALA A 136 -0.82 -9.11 -3.28
N SER A 137 -1.10 -9.85 -4.36
CA SER A 137 -0.10 -10.40 -5.28
C SER A 137 0.75 -9.30 -5.91
N CYS A 138 0.12 -8.22 -6.37
CA CYS A 138 0.82 -7.09 -6.99
C CYS A 138 1.78 -6.35 -6.03
N PHE A 139 1.52 -6.38 -4.73
CA PHE A 139 2.43 -5.87 -3.71
C PHE A 139 3.43 -6.90 -3.18
N GLY A 140 3.42 -8.12 -3.73
CA GLY A 140 4.32 -9.22 -3.38
C GLY A 140 3.92 -9.94 -2.09
N ILE A 141 2.68 -9.79 -1.63
CA ILE A 141 2.15 -10.50 -0.46
C ILE A 141 1.73 -11.90 -0.90
N LYS A 142 2.32 -12.91 -0.28
CA LYS A 142 2.00 -14.32 -0.43
C LYS A 142 0.68 -14.64 0.28
N GLU A 143 -0.10 -15.52 -0.35
CA GLU A 143 -1.32 -16.14 0.18
C GLU A 143 -1.07 -16.92 1.49
#